data_AF-A0A1M6BQJ1-F1
#
_entry.id   AF-A0A1M6BQJ1-F1
#
_cell.length_a   1.000
_cell.length_b   1.000
_cell.length_c   1.000
_cell.angle_alpha   90.00
_cell.angle_beta   90.00
_cell.angle_gamma   90.00
#
_symmetry.space_group_name_H-M   'P 1'
#
loop_
_entity.id
_entity.type
_entity.pdbx_description
1 polymer ?
#
loop_
_entity_poly.entity_id
_entity_poly.type
_entity_poly.pdbx_seq_one_letter_code
_entity_poly.pdbx_strand_id
1 'polypeptide(L)'
;MGRELPYCREMALHHHSENPWRVRVDDERGTPCGAGVLLDDRHVLTCAHVVRRAEAQPQGIADHVRIRSVACGPEWTRTARVVPGSWVHEEGARRGDVALLALGEPVDCGTRTALWKVPISGGRVRVYGFPQAEPYGMGTDAELAGSGWRQGEWGLLKRIRAGDPWIQPGYSGAGVVALDGEFEGKVIGLVVADYDDGDARAAWMMPTETLLTYLPGIGKFAGGHRADELGPSGGELPKDVLGDPLRLALTQELTRLLDGGWSGTVVVGTDASVGAGSSWLVRLVRTADPAARAAVSDAELTGAPGGTVLGLGSIDAAYDACGRSVAEVRRYLLGRFGLRAENDRDAVRQLVHRRPPACLVVGRVDRAADPAALVRDLLGPLAGRARSRGLRLVLGFEDRPPADLAHDVSLDPAPIGGSASRSVTSAKAQAVVGQLAAEEEAAARLWARWGGKFFGAQRLPHSVAPRLRVRLAVARTTEPNPELTAVHDRAVEARAQVAGFDRALRRQIQTFDDLGTSLELHRVRAARFFGDEDRRLADLHAPAARALQTVPIDLAAARRLVKRYTDEVNRRIDEG
;
A
#
# COMPACT_ATOMS: atom_id res chain seq x y z
N MET A 1 24.79 -42.90 53.99
CA MET A 1 25.12 -41.72 53.16
C MET A 1 25.16 -42.19 51.71
N GLY A 2 24.03 -42.09 51.00
CA GLY A 2 23.90 -42.44 49.59
C GLY A 2 22.84 -41.53 49.00
N ARG A 3 23.29 -40.54 48.23
CA ARG A 3 22.48 -39.44 47.69
C ARG A 3 21.51 -39.96 46.62
N GLU A 4 20.26 -39.54 46.75
CA GLU A 4 19.27 -39.54 45.66
C GLU A 4 19.80 -38.73 44.48
N LEU A 5 19.81 -39.33 43.29
CA LEU A 5 19.96 -38.64 42.02
C LEU A 5 18.55 -38.22 41.53
N PRO A 6 18.36 -36.97 41.09
CA PRO A 6 17.06 -36.48 40.68
C PRO A 6 16.62 -37.09 39.33
N TYR A 7 15.34 -37.42 39.28
CA TYR A 7 14.58 -37.87 38.12
C TYR A 7 14.69 -36.84 36.99
N CYS A 8 15.51 -37.10 35.97
CA CYS A 8 15.51 -36.35 34.72
C CYS A 8 14.17 -36.60 34.02
N ARG A 9 13.29 -35.59 34.04
CA ARG A 9 12.05 -35.53 33.27
C ARG A 9 12.45 -35.59 31.78
N GLU A 10 12.23 -36.72 31.13
CA GLU A 10 12.34 -36.85 29.67
C GLU A 10 11.43 -35.79 29.04
N MET A 11 12.02 -34.83 28.31
CA MET A 11 11.26 -33.95 27.42
C MET A 11 10.70 -34.85 26.31
N ALA A 12 9.39 -35.09 26.33
CA ALA A 12 8.72 -35.79 25.26
C ALA A 12 9.03 -35.09 23.92
N LEU A 13 9.57 -35.84 22.96
CA LEU A 13 9.86 -35.33 21.61
C LEU A 13 8.54 -34.99 20.94
N HIS A 14 8.19 -33.71 20.91
CA HIS A 14 7.02 -33.24 20.19
C HIS A 14 7.30 -33.15 18.68
N HIS A 15 6.38 -33.68 17.88
CA HIS A 15 6.38 -33.49 16.42
C HIS A 15 5.41 -32.37 16.04
N HIS A 16 5.84 -31.47 15.15
CA HIS A 16 5.06 -30.29 14.80
C HIS A 16 4.83 -30.22 13.29
N SER A 17 3.58 -29.99 12.89
CA SER A 17 3.28 -29.56 11.52
C SER A 17 3.59 -28.07 11.35
N GLU A 18 3.53 -27.55 10.12
CA GLU A 18 3.71 -26.10 9.87
C GLU A 18 2.80 -25.25 10.77
N ASN A 19 3.27 -24.11 11.26
CA ASN A 19 2.48 -23.23 12.15
C ASN A 19 1.85 -23.96 13.35
N PRO A 20 2.64 -24.60 14.23
CA PRO A 20 2.10 -25.49 15.26
C PRO A 20 1.44 -24.76 16.44
N TRP A 21 1.51 -23.43 16.44
CA TRP A 21 0.79 -22.52 17.33
C TRP A 21 -0.71 -22.43 17.01
N ARG A 22 -1.16 -22.98 15.88
CA ARG A 22 -2.58 -22.99 15.50
C ARG A 22 -3.36 -23.92 16.43
N VAL A 23 -4.51 -23.45 16.90
CA VAL A 23 -5.41 -24.22 17.75
C VAL A 23 -6.85 -24.13 17.24
N ARG A 24 -7.63 -25.17 17.54
CA ARG A 24 -9.07 -25.22 17.31
C ARG A 24 -9.81 -24.86 18.59
N VAL A 25 -10.87 -24.08 18.45
CA VAL A 25 -11.78 -23.74 19.56
C VAL A 25 -13.03 -24.57 19.39
N ASP A 26 -13.33 -25.38 20.40
CA ASP A 26 -14.46 -26.30 20.42
C ASP A 26 -15.47 -25.92 21.51
N ASP A 27 -16.74 -26.27 21.28
CA ASP A 27 -17.75 -26.32 22.33
C ASP A 27 -17.48 -27.44 23.36
N GLU A 28 -18.31 -27.54 24.39
CA GLU A 28 -18.18 -28.59 25.41
C GLU A 28 -18.25 -30.02 24.84
N ARG A 29 -18.99 -30.20 23.73
CA ARG A 29 -19.20 -31.47 23.02
C ARG A 29 -18.04 -31.83 22.09
N GLY A 30 -17.08 -30.92 21.89
CA GLY A 30 -15.94 -31.11 20.98
C GLY A 30 -16.23 -30.74 19.52
N THR A 31 -17.34 -30.05 19.25
CA THR A 31 -17.67 -29.53 17.93
C THR A 31 -16.84 -28.28 17.63
N PRO A 32 -16.19 -28.19 16.44
CA PRO A 32 -15.44 -26.99 16.06
C PRO A 32 -16.34 -25.75 15.99
N CYS A 33 -16.00 -24.71 16.76
CA CYS A 33 -16.63 -23.40 16.71
C CYS A 33 -15.79 -22.38 15.91
N GLY A 34 -14.48 -22.57 15.86
CA GLY A 34 -13.54 -21.70 15.17
C GLY A 34 -12.08 -22.08 15.41
N ALA A 35 -11.20 -21.11 15.21
CA ALA A 35 -9.76 -21.26 15.33
C ALA A 35 -9.17 -20.25 16.33
N GLY A 36 -7.89 -20.42 16.66
CA GLY A 36 -7.16 -19.52 17.53
C GLY A 36 -5.66 -19.55 17.29
N VAL A 37 -4.97 -18.58 17.89
CA VAL A 37 -3.52 -18.39 17.83
C VAL A 37 -2.93 -18.49 19.23
N LEU A 38 -2.07 -19.49 19.45
CA LEU A 38 -1.33 -19.63 20.71
C LEU A 38 -0.15 -18.64 20.75
N LEU A 39 -0.23 -17.64 21.64
CA LEU A 39 0.74 -16.55 21.78
C LEU A 39 1.90 -16.89 22.74
N ASP A 40 1.62 -17.70 23.75
CA ASP A 40 2.60 -18.28 24.66
C ASP A 40 2.08 -19.63 25.19
N ASP A 41 2.63 -20.16 26.27
CA ASP A 41 2.21 -21.44 26.85
C ASP A 41 0.82 -21.40 27.51
N ARG A 42 0.18 -20.22 27.62
CA ARG A 42 -1.09 -20.04 28.34
C ARG A 42 -2.14 -19.22 27.61
N HIS A 43 -1.79 -18.42 26.61
CA HIS A 43 -2.66 -17.43 26.02
C HIS A 43 -3.02 -17.78 24.59
N VAL A 44 -4.32 -17.86 24.31
CA VAL A 44 -4.87 -18.07 22.98
C VAL A 44 -5.67 -16.85 22.57
N LEU A 45 -5.35 -16.29 21.41
CA LEU A 45 -6.13 -15.22 20.78
C LEU A 45 -7.14 -15.82 19.81
N THR A 46 -8.39 -15.36 19.85
CA THR A 46 -9.47 -15.80 18.94
C THR A 46 -10.51 -14.69 18.74
N CYS A 47 -11.55 -14.96 17.97
CA CYS A 47 -12.71 -14.08 17.82
C CYS A 47 -13.67 -14.23 18.99
N ALA A 48 -14.27 -13.13 19.44
CA ALA A 48 -15.21 -13.17 20.54
C ALA A 48 -16.51 -13.92 20.19
N HIS A 49 -16.99 -13.82 18.95
CA HIS A 49 -18.15 -14.59 18.51
C HIS A 49 -17.90 -16.11 18.49
N VAL A 50 -16.64 -16.55 18.34
CA VAL A 50 -16.28 -17.97 18.43
C VAL A 50 -16.47 -18.47 19.85
N VAL A 51 -16.04 -17.68 20.85
CA VAL A 51 -16.24 -17.98 22.27
C VAL A 51 -17.74 -18.02 22.60
N ARG A 52 -18.51 -17.05 22.10
CA ARG A 52 -19.97 -17.02 22.21
C ARG A 52 -20.63 -18.26 21.59
N ARG A 53 -20.19 -18.68 20.41
CA ARG A 53 -20.72 -19.86 19.70
C ARG A 53 -20.42 -21.17 20.44
N ALA A 54 -19.30 -21.21 21.15
CA ALA A 54 -18.97 -22.30 22.08
C ALA A 54 -19.77 -22.22 23.41
N GLU A 55 -20.77 -21.33 23.49
CA GLU A 55 -21.62 -21.07 24.66
C GLU A 55 -20.87 -20.57 25.90
N ALA A 56 -19.59 -20.23 25.75
CA ALA A 56 -18.80 -19.61 26.81
C ALA A 56 -18.96 -18.10 26.76
N GLN A 57 -19.37 -17.48 27.87
CA GLN A 57 -19.43 -16.02 28.01
C GLN A 57 -18.80 -15.57 29.33
N PRO A 58 -18.29 -14.34 29.45
CA PRO A 58 -17.84 -13.84 30.75
C PRO A 58 -19.09 -13.79 31.63
N GLN A 59 -19.07 -14.50 32.75
CA GLN A 59 -20.21 -14.62 33.67
C GLN A 59 -21.42 -15.41 33.11
N GLY A 60 -21.24 -16.20 32.04
CA GLY A 60 -22.25 -17.12 31.49
C GLY A 60 -22.35 -18.46 32.24
N ILE A 61 -23.31 -19.32 31.83
CA ILE A 61 -23.57 -20.64 32.43
C ILE A 61 -22.38 -21.59 32.19
N ALA A 62 -21.84 -21.60 30.97
CA ALA A 62 -20.51 -22.13 30.69
C ALA A 62 -19.52 -20.95 30.68
N ASP A 63 -18.47 -21.05 31.48
CA ASP A 63 -17.45 -20.02 31.66
C ASP A 63 -16.08 -20.45 31.10
N HIS A 64 -16.06 -21.53 30.31
CA HIS A 64 -14.86 -22.10 29.70
C HIS A 64 -15.14 -22.64 28.29
N VAL A 65 -14.12 -22.63 27.43
CA VAL A 65 -14.11 -23.30 26.13
C VAL A 65 -13.06 -24.41 26.11
N ARG A 66 -13.15 -25.31 25.13
CA ARG A 66 -12.13 -26.33 24.90
C ARG A 66 -11.20 -25.90 23.77
N ILE A 67 -9.89 -25.90 24.05
CA ILE A 67 -8.85 -25.61 23.07
C ILE A 67 -8.14 -26.92 22.73
N ARG A 68 -8.01 -27.22 21.45
CA ARG A 68 -7.29 -28.40 20.95
C ARG A 68 -6.19 -27.99 19.99
N SER A 69 -4.99 -28.55 20.15
CA SER A 69 -3.97 -28.50 19.10
C SER A 69 -3.99 -29.80 18.31
N VAL A 70 -4.27 -29.68 17.01
CA VAL A 70 -4.14 -30.76 16.01
C VAL A 70 -2.82 -30.67 15.23
N ALA A 71 -1.97 -29.69 15.58
CA ALA A 71 -0.71 -29.41 14.91
C ALA A 71 0.53 -29.84 15.74
N CYS A 72 0.31 -30.36 16.95
CA CYS A 72 1.31 -30.96 17.82
C CYS A 72 1.06 -32.47 17.94
N GLY A 73 2.12 -33.26 17.87
CA GLY A 73 2.15 -34.68 18.21
C GLY A 73 2.95 -34.89 19.49
N PRO A 74 2.39 -35.51 20.56
CA PRO A 74 0.98 -35.86 20.71
C PRO A 74 0.06 -34.63 20.74
N GLU A 75 -1.18 -34.80 20.28
CA GLU A 75 -2.21 -33.78 20.38
C GLU A 75 -2.52 -33.47 21.85
N TRP A 76 -2.92 -32.23 22.12
CA TRP A 76 -3.34 -31.83 23.45
C TRP A 76 -4.67 -31.10 23.42
N THR A 77 -5.39 -31.19 24.53
CA THR A 77 -6.65 -30.48 24.77
C THR A 77 -6.59 -29.83 26.15
N ARG A 78 -7.02 -28.57 26.25
CA ARG A 78 -7.08 -27.80 27.51
C ARG A 78 -8.39 -27.03 27.59
N THR A 79 -8.88 -26.82 28.80
CA THR A 79 -9.93 -25.84 29.04
C THR A 79 -9.31 -24.44 29.05
N ALA A 80 -10.06 -23.44 28.61
CA ALA A 80 -9.61 -22.05 28.61
C ALA A 80 -10.74 -21.12 29.03
N ARG A 81 -10.39 -20.03 29.69
CA ARG A 81 -11.33 -19.00 30.16
C ARG A 81 -10.95 -17.67 29.56
N VAL A 82 -11.94 -16.81 29.36
CA VAL A 82 -11.70 -15.44 28.90
C VAL A 82 -10.89 -14.70 29.96
N VAL A 83 -9.78 -14.08 29.55
CA VAL A 83 -9.01 -13.20 30.44
C VAL A 83 -9.90 -12.00 30.79
N PRO A 84 -10.04 -11.64 32.09
CA PRO A 84 -10.86 -10.51 32.49
C PRO A 84 -10.54 -9.23 31.71
N GLY A 85 -11.58 -8.54 31.23
CA GLY A 85 -11.44 -7.32 30.42
C GLY A 85 -10.87 -7.53 29.01
N SER A 86 -10.70 -8.78 28.57
CA SER A 86 -10.12 -9.11 27.26
C SER A 86 -11.12 -9.78 26.32
N TRP A 87 -12.38 -9.34 26.37
CA TRP A 87 -13.44 -9.70 25.43
C TRP A 87 -14.02 -8.42 24.87
N VAL A 88 -13.91 -8.24 23.55
CA VAL A 88 -14.53 -7.14 22.83
C VAL A 88 -15.47 -7.70 21.78
N HIS A 89 -16.77 -7.54 22.00
CA HIS A 89 -17.81 -7.93 21.07
C HIS A 89 -18.99 -6.99 21.23
N GLU A 90 -19.43 -6.41 20.13
CA GLU A 90 -20.68 -5.65 20.06
C GLU A 90 -21.54 -6.29 18.98
N GLU A 91 -22.73 -6.74 19.37
CA GLU A 91 -23.59 -7.51 18.48
C GLU A 91 -24.06 -6.64 17.30
N GLY A 92 -23.87 -7.15 16.08
CA GLY A 92 -24.21 -6.42 14.86
C GLY A 92 -23.19 -5.35 14.42
N ALA A 93 -22.21 -5.01 15.27
CA ALA A 93 -21.11 -4.14 14.88
C ALA A 93 -20.09 -4.91 14.03
N ARG A 94 -19.65 -4.32 12.92
CA ARG A 94 -18.53 -4.83 12.11
C ARG A 94 -17.19 -4.30 12.64
N ARG A 95 -17.03 -4.38 13.97
CA ARG A 95 -15.93 -3.80 14.74
C ARG A 95 -15.62 -4.64 15.96
N GLY A 96 -14.39 -4.56 16.46
CA GLY A 96 -13.92 -5.45 17.50
C GLY A 96 -14.08 -6.90 17.06
N ASP A 97 -14.62 -7.73 17.93
CA ASP A 97 -14.75 -9.19 17.77
C ASP A 97 -13.45 -9.95 18.04
N VAL A 98 -12.85 -9.67 19.20
CA VAL A 98 -11.61 -10.32 19.66
C VAL A 98 -11.72 -10.71 21.12
N ALA A 99 -11.17 -11.88 21.45
CA ALA A 99 -11.03 -12.37 22.81
C ALA A 99 -9.64 -12.94 23.06
N LEU A 100 -9.13 -12.71 24.27
CA LEU A 100 -7.96 -13.40 24.80
C LEU A 100 -8.42 -14.46 25.81
N LEU A 101 -7.98 -15.69 25.60
CA LEU A 101 -8.27 -16.83 26.47
C LEU A 101 -7.00 -17.22 27.24
N ALA A 102 -7.15 -17.55 28.51
CA ALA A 102 -6.14 -18.18 29.35
C ALA A 102 -6.46 -19.67 29.50
N LEU A 103 -5.51 -20.52 29.12
CA LEU A 103 -5.57 -21.97 29.35
C LEU A 103 -5.52 -22.26 30.85
N GLY A 104 -6.31 -23.22 31.32
CA GLY A 104 -6.33 -23.66 32.71
C GLY A 104 -4.99 -24.26 33.16
N GLU A 105 -4.25 -24.85 32.23
CA GLU A 105 -2.90 -25.38 32.43
C GLU A 105 -1.99 -24.95 31.28
N PRO A 106 -0.69 -24.70 31.54
CA PRO A 106 0.24 -24.37 30.47
C PRO A 106 0.48 -25.56 29.53
N VAL A 107 0.81 -25.26 28.29
CA VAL A 107 1.20 -26.27 27.29
C VAL A 107 2.71 -26.30 27.11
N ASP A 108 3.31 -27.46 27.37
CA ASP A 108 4.77 -27.67 27.32
C ASP A 108 5.22 -28.27 25.98
N CYS A 109 4.63 -27.78 24.88
CA CYS A 109 4.96 -28.24 23.53
C CYS A 109 5.86 -27.26 22.77
N GLY A 110 6.23 -26.13 23.38
CA GLY A 110 7.11 -25.13 22.77
C GLY A 110 6.53 -24.36 21.59
N THR A 111 5.25 -24.59 21.24
CA THR A 111 4.60 -23.98 20.08
C THR A 111 3.97 -22.65 20.46
N ARG A 112 4.48 -21.58 19.88
CA ARG A 112 3.94 -20.23 20.07
C ARG A 112 4.32 -19.35 18.90
N THR A 113 3.59 -18.25 18.74
CA THR A 113 3.93 -17.24 17.75
C THR A 113 3.77 -15.83 18.29
N ALA A 114 4.34 -14.88 17.56
CA ALA A 114 4.17 -13.46 17.82
C ALA A 114 3.29 -12.84 16.73
N LEU A 115 2.56 -11.80 17.10
CA LEU A 115 1.84 -10.96 16.16
C LEU A 115 2.80 -9.92 15.57
N TRP A 116 2.61 -9.53 14.32
CA TRP A 116 3.48 -8.58 13.64
C TRP A 116 2.69 -7.45 13.00
N LYS A 117 3.10 -6.23 13.33
CA LYS A 117 2.60 -5.01 12.70
C LYS A 117 3.21 -4.87 11.32
N VAL A 118 2.42 -5.06 10.27
CA VAL A 118 2.87 -5.06 8.87
C VAL A 118 1.96 -4.19 8.00
N PRO A 119 2.44 -3.69 6.85
CA PRO A 119 1.57 -3.00 5.92
C PRO A 119 0.58 -3.97 5.27
N ILE A 120 -0.70 -3.58 5.23
CA ILE A 120 -1.81 -4.39 4.69
C ILE A 120 -2.25 -3.94 3.29
N SER A 121 -1.47 -3.09 2.63
CA SER A 121 -1.74 -2.54 1.30
C SER A 121 -1.67 -3.57 0.16
N GLY A 122 -1.19 -4.79 0.44
CA GLY A 122 -1.13 -5.89 -0.52
C GLY A 122 -0.20 -7.02 -0.08
N GLY A 123 -0.18 -8.10 -0.84
CA GLY A 123 0.63 -9.29 -0.61
C GLY A 123 -0.23 -10.55 -0.44
N ARG A 124 0.41 -11.72 -0.47
CA ARG A 124 -0.29 -13.00 -0.24
C ARG A 124 -0.20 -13.41 1.21
N VAL A 125 -1.27 -14.04 1.66
CA VAL A 125 -1.39 -14.59 3.01
C VAL A 125 -1.93 -16.00 2.94
N ARG A 126 -1.64 -16.77 3.99
CA ARG A 126 -2.22 -18.08 4.26
C ARG A 126 -3.02 -18.01 5.53
N VAL A 127 -4.20 -18.61 5.49
CA VAL A 127 -5.05 -18.82 6.66
C VAL A 127 -5.31 -20.29 6.80
N TYR A 128 -5.39 -20.77 8.03
CA TYR A 128 -5.76 -22.15 8.30
C TYR A 128 -6.86 -22.21 9.36
N GLY A 129 -7.99 -22.77 8.97
CA GLY A 129 -9.18 -22.89 9.82
C GLY A 129 -9.64 -24.34 9.97
N PHE A 130 -10.74 -24.53 10.68
CA PHE A 130 -11.33 -25.84 10.99
C PHE A 130 -12.79 -25.88 10.56
N PRO A 131 -13.07 -25.84 9.24
CA PRO A 131 -14.45 -25.94 8.76
C PRO A 131 -15.05 -27.30 9.10
N GLN A 132 -16.38 -27.37 9.20
CA GLN A 132 -17.07 -28.59 9.64
C GLN A 132 -16.73 -29.83 8.81
N ALA A 133 -16.54 -29.65 7.49
CA ALA A 133 -16.17 -30.74 6.58
C ALA A 133 -14.73 -31.26 6.80
N GLU A 134 -13.84 -30.46 7.39
CA GLU A 134 -12.43 -30.79 7.59
C GLU A 134 -11.97 -30.42 9.02
N PRO A 135 -12.33 -31.23 10.02
CA PRO A 135 -12.12 -30.91 11.44
C PRO A 135 -10.65 -30.97 11.88
N TYR A 136 -9.75 -31.57 11.09
CA TYR A 136 -8.28 -31.52 11.25
C TYR A 136 -7.66 -30.26 10.62
N GLY A 137 -8.51 -29.48 9.95
CA GLY A 137 -8.26 -28.18 9.41
C GLY A 137 -7.73 -28.18 7.99
N MET A 138 -7.85 -27.01 7.36
CA MET A 138 -7.55 -26.81 5.95
C MET A 138 -6.92 -25.43 5.77
N GLY A 139 -5.86 -25.38 4.95
CA GLY A 139 -5.19 -24.15 4.57
C GLY A 139 -5.78 -23.55 3.30
N THR A 140 -5.86 -22.23 3.24
CA THR A 140 -6.19 -21.49 2.03
C THR A 140 -5.32 -20.25 1.89
N ASP A 141 -5.00 -19.91 0.64
CA ASP A 141 -4.23 -18.72 0.30
C ASP A 141 -5.18 -17.60 -0.17
N ALA A 142 -4.92 -16.38 0.27
CA ALA A 142 -5.67 -15.20 -0.08
C ALA A 142 -4.74 -14.02 -0.40
N GLU A 143 -5.26 -13.03 -1.12
CA GLU A 143 -4.58 -11.77 -1.40
C GLU A 143 -5.12 -10.66 -0.48
N LEU A 144 -4.21 -9.92 0.15
CA LEU A 144 -4.54 -8.68 0.86
C LEU A 144 -4.93 -7.61 -0.16
N ALA A 145 -6.09 -7.00 0.02
CA ALA A 145 -6.61 -6.01 -0.94
C ALA A 145 -6.93 -4.65 -0.28
N GLY A 146 -6.28 -4.32 0.83
CA GLY A 146 -6.56 -3.09 1.58
C GLY A 146 -7.95 -3.10 2.21
N SER A 147 -8.70 -1.99 2.14
CA SER A 147 -10.05 -1.90 2.72
C SER A 147 -11.10 -2.65 1.89
N GLY A 148 -11.87 -3.54 2.53
CA GLY A 148 -12.97 -4.28 1.89
C GLY A 148 -14.35 -3.63 1.98
N TRP A 149 -14.42 -2.49 2.66
CA TRP A 149 -15.61 -1.68 2.80
C TRP A 149 -15.18 -0.25 3.02
N ARG A 150 -15.98 0.71 2.56
CA ARG A 150 -15.76 2.11 2.88
C ARG A 150 -16.01 2.24 4.39
N GLN A 151 -14.92 2.42 5.15
CA GLN A 151 -14.85 2.90 6.54
C GLN A 151 -14.70 1.88 7.68
N GLY A 152 -14.58 0.58 7.41
CA GLY A 152 -14.29 -0.42 8.46
C GLY A 152 -12.82 -0.48 8.89
N GLU A 153 -12.55 -1.09 10.04
CA GLU A 153 -11.19 -1.34 10.58
C GLU A 153 -10.62 -2.72 10.17
N TRP A 154 -11.37 -3.50 9.39
CA TRP A 154 -10.95 -4.81 8.90
C TRP A 154 -10.38 -4.75 7.48
N GLY A 155 -9.27 -5.44 7.26
CA GLY A 155 -8.62 -5.61 5.96
C GLY A 155 -9.29 -6.69 5.12
N LEU A 156 -9.42 -6.47 3.82
CA LEU A 156 -10.01 -7.39 2.85
C LEU A 156 -9.02 -8.49 2.45
N LEU A 157 -9.55 -9.70 2.40
CA LEU A 157 -8.93 -10.88 1.81
C LEU A 157 -9.72 -11.29 0.58
N LYS A 158 -9.02 -11.42 -0.56
CA LYS A 158 -9.58 -11.89 -1.84
C LYS A 158 -9.09 -13.28 -2.16
N ARG A 159 -9.98 -14.08 -2.76
CA ARG A 159 -9.63 -15.40 -3.29
C ARG A 159 -8.71 -15.24 -4.50
N ILE A 160 -7.61 -16.00 -4.53
CA ILE A 160 -6.62 -15.93 -5.61
C ILE A 160 -7.12 -16.63 -6.88
N ARG A 161 -7.69 -17.83 -6.77
CA ARG A 161 -8.22 -18.58 -7.91
C ARG A 161 -9.60 -19.15 -7.63
N ALA A 162 -10.46 -19.13 -8.64
CA ALA A 162 -11.74 -19.83 -8.57
C ALA A 162 -11.51 -21.34 -8.41
N GLY A 163 -12.25 -21.98 -7.51
CA GLY A 163 -12.14 -23.42 -7.21
C GLY A 163 -11.19 -23.78 -6.07
N ASP A 164 -10.27 -22.89 -5.67
CA ASP A 164 -9.46 -23.10 -4.47
C ASP A 164 -10.34 -23.09 -3.20
N PRO A 165 -9.98 -23.85 -2.14
CA PRO A 165 -10.64 -23.78 -0.84
C PRO A 165 -10.78 -22.33 -0.37
N TRP A 166 -11.88 -21.99 0.29
CA TRP A 166 -12.15 -20.62 0.72
C TRP A 166 -12.34 -20.48 2.22
N ILE A 167 -12.04 -19.27 2.72
CA ILE A 167 -12.32 -18.86 4.10
C ILE A 167 -13.84 -18.88 4.31
N GLN A 168 -14.29 -19.65 5.29
CA GLN A 168 -15.69 -19.93 5.57
C GLN A 168 -15.89 -20.15 7.08
N PRO A 169 -17.11 -20.44 7.58
CA PRO A 169 -17.33 -20.74 8.98
C PRO A 169 -16.38 -21.84 9.50
N GLY A 170 -15.71 -21.58 10.64
CA GLY A 170 -14.64 -22.40 11.19
C GLY A 170 -13.23 -21.81 11.01
N TYR A 171 -13.07 -20.78 10.16
CA TYR A 171 -11.83 -20.01 10.04
C TYR A 171 -11.76 -18.80 10.98
N SER A 172 -12.88 -18.35 11.55
CA SER A 172 -12.90 -17.25 12.51
C SER A 172 -11.92 -17.48 13.66
N GLY A 173 -11.10 -16.46 13.97
CA GLY A 173 -10.04 -16.53 14.97
C GLY A 173 -8.74 -17.18 14.47
N ALA A 174 -8.67 -17.61 13.20
CA ALA A 174 -7.43 -18.13 12.63
C ALA A 174 -6.40 -17.02 12.42
N GLY A 175 -5.13 -17.32 12.68
CA GLY A 175 -4.02 -16.45 12.37
C GLY A 175 -3.85 -16.28 10.86
N VAL A 176 -3.75 -15.03 10.41
CA VAL A 176 -3.40 -14.69 9.02
C VAL A 176 -1.88 -14.60 8.92
N VAL A 177 -1.28 -15.47 8.11
CA VAL A 177 0.18 -15.61 7.97
C VAL A 177 0.64 -14.99 6.67
N ALA A 178 1.61 -14.09 6.69
CA ALA A 178 2.21 -13.56 5.46
C ALA A 178 3.01 -14.65 4.71
N LEU A 179 2.85 -14.72 3.38
CA LEU A 179 3.53 -15.70 2.52
C LEU A 179 4.72 -15.12 1.76
N ASP A 180 4.83 -13.80 1.68
CA ASP A 180 5.83 -13.13 0.86
C ASP A 180 6.61 -12.07 1.66
N GLY A 181 7.86 -11.84 1.24
CA GLY A 181 8.71 -10.75 1.74
C GLY A 181 9.26 -11.00 3.14
N GLU A 182 9.78 -9.94 3.77
CA GLU A 182 10.49 -10.02 5.06
C GLU A 182 9.63 -10.50 6.25
N PHE A 183 8.31 -10.54 6.07
CA PHE A 183 7.37 -11.02 7.08
C PHE A 183 6.85 -12.43 6.80
N GLU A 184 7.46 -13.18 5.87
CA GLU A 184 7.10 -14.56 5.59
C GLU A 184 7.03 -15.40 6.89
N GLY A 185 5.94 -16.15 7.03
CA GLY A 185 5.68 -16.99 8.21
C GLY A 185 5.25 -16.23 9.47
N LYS A 186 5.12 -14.90 9.43
CA LYS A 186 4.63 -14.10 10.56
C LYS A 186 3.11 -14.00 10.57
N VAL A 187 2.52 -14.02 11.77
CA VAL A 187 1.08 -13.75 11.96
C VAL A 187 0.86 -12.24 11.97
N ILE A 188 0.02 -11.75 11.07
CA ILE A 188 -0.19 -10.32 10.83
C ILE A 188 -1.58 -9.83 11.24
N GLY A 189 -2.46 -10.76 11.63
CA GLY A 189 -3.78 -10.48 12.15
C GLY A 189 -4.61 -11.75 12.33
N LEU A 190 -5.93 -11.57 12.49
CA LEU A 190 -6.90 -12.65 12.68
C LEU A 190 -8.03 -12.58 11.66
N VAL A 191 -8.53 -13.71 11.16
CA VAL A 191 -9.77 -13.75 10.40
C VAL A 191 -10.96 -13.50 11.31
N VAL A 192 -11.85 -12.59 10.93
CA VAL A 192 -13.01 -12.17 11.74
C VAL A 192 -14.34 -12.41 11.05
N ALA A 193 -14.37 -12.38 9.72
CA ALA A 193 -15.61 -12.56 8.96
C ALA A 193 -15.35 -13.10 7.56
N ASP A 194 -16.38 -13.72 6.99
CA ASP A 194 -16.46 -14.15 5.60
C ASP A 194 -17.73 -13.61 4.93
N TYR A 195 -17.75 -13.66 3.60
CA TYR A 195 -18.89 -13.36 2.76
C TYR A 195 -18.87 -14.30 1.55
N ASP A 196 -20.01 -14.94 1.33
CA ASP A 196 -20.27 -15.83 0.21
C ASP A 196 -21.63 -15.49 -0.39
N ASP A 197 -21.64 -15.06 -1.65
CA ASP A 197 -22.84 -14.84 -2.47
C ASP A 197 -22.59 -15.44 -3.86
N GLY A 198 -22.57 -16.77 -3.90
CA GLY A 198 -22.29 -17.57 -5.09
C GLY A 198 -20.85 -17.39 -5.59
N ASP A 199 -20.70 -16.60 -6.64
CA ASP A 199 -19.39 -16.32 -7.25
C ASP A 199 -18.60 -15.24 -6.51
N ALA A 200 -19.29 -14.36 -5.76
CA ALA A 200 -18.66 -13.32 -4.97
C ALA A 200 -18.18 -13.88 -3.63
N ARG A 201 -16.85 -13.94 -3.45
CA ARG A 201 -16.21 -14.41 -2.23
C ARG A 201 -15.27 -13.36 -1.66
N ALA A 202 -15.50 -12.99 -0.41
CA ALA A 202 -14.68 -12.06 0.34
C ALA A 202 -14.54 -12.54 1.79
N ALA A 203 -13.44 -12.15 2.43
CA ALA A 203 -13.23 -12.39 3.84
C ALA A 203 -12.49 -11.20 4.43
N TRP A 204 -12.55 -11.07 5.74
CA TRP A 204 -11.94 -9.95 6.44
C TRP A 204 -11.04 -10.43 7.56
N MET A 205 -9.96 -9.68 7.73
CA MET A 205 -9.06 -9.83 8.86
C MET A 205 -8.97 -8.57 9.70
N MET A 206 -8.77 -8.74 10.99
CA MET A 206 -8.36 -7.65 11.89
C MET A 206 -6.83 -7.58 11.92
N PRO A 207 -6.22 -6.44 11.52
CA PRO A 207 -4.77 -6.24 11.60
C PRO A 207 -4.24 -6.27 13.04
N THR A 208 -2.97 -6.65 13.22
CA THR A 208 -2.29 -6.65 14.53
C THR A 208 -2.40 -5.31 15.25
N GLU A 209 -2.21 -4.20 14.53
CA GLU A 209 -2.33 -2.84 15.06
C GLU A 209 -3.73 -2.57 15.64
N THR A 210 -4.78 -3.03 14.98
CA THR A 210 -6.18 -2.92 15.44
C THR A 210 -6.44 -3.81 16.66
N LEU A 211 -5.93 -5.05 16.65
CA LEU A 211 -6.01 -5.98 17.79
C LEU A 211 -5.39 -5.37 19.06
N LEU A 212 -4.26 -4.67 18.91
CA LEU A 212 -3.56 -4.01 20.01
C LEU A 212 -4.33 -2.82 20.60
N THR A 213 -5.17 -2.15 19.80
CA THR A 213 -6.05 -1.08 20.31
C THR A 213 -7.14 -1.66 21.21
N TYR A 214 -7.75 -2.79 20.81
CA TYR A 214 -8.80 -3.44 21.61
C TYR A 214 -8.27 -4.22 22.81
N LEU A 215 -7.10 -4.85 22.68
CA LEU A 215 -6.47 -5.66 23.73
C LEU A 215 -5.03 -5.20 24.00
N PRO A 216 -4.79 -4.03 24.63
CA PRO A 216 -3.44 -3.51 24.86
C PRO A 216 -2.49 -4.49 25.58
N GLY A 217 -3.04 -5.37 26.43
CA GLY A 217 -2.29 -6.39 27.16
C GLY A 217 -1.55 -7.42 26.29
N ILE A 218 -1.93 -7.59 25.01
CA ILE A 218 -1.23 -8.50 24.08
C ILE A 218 0.01 -7.86 23.45
N GLY A 219 0.31 -6.58 23.73
CA GLY A 219 1.46 -5.87 23.17
C GLY A 219 2.81 -6.55 23.44
N LYS A 220 2.93 -7.29 24.54
CA LYS A 220 4.13 -8.09 24.86
C LYS A 220 4.37 -9.26 23.88
N PHE A 221 3.35 -9.66 23.12
CA PHE A 221 3.42 -10.72 22.10
C PHE A 221 3.53 -10.15 20.68
N ALA A 222 3.69 -8.83 20.53
CA ALA A 222 3.69 -8.18 19.23
C ALA A 222 5.05 -7.55 18.87
N GLY A 223 5.44 -7.70 17.60
CA GLY A 223 6.64 -7.10 17.01
C GLY A 223 6.33 -6.08 15.90
N GLY A 224 7.38 -5.49 15.35
CA GLY A 224 7.30 -4.54 14.21
C GLY A 224 7.09 -3.08 14.61
N HIS A 225 7.00 -2.21 13.60
CA HIS A 225 6.80 -0.76 13.75
C HIS A 225 5.35 -0.36 13.46
N ARG A 226 4.88 0.73 14.08
CA ARG A 226 3.55 1.30 13.84
C ARG A 226 3.46 1.88 12.42
N ALA A 227 2.25 1.92 11.87
CA ALA A 227 1.99 2.50 10.55
C ALA A 227 2.26 4.01 10.51
N ASP A 228 2.04 4.73 11.61
CA ASP A 228 2.40 6.13 11.75
C ASP A 228 3.12 6.46 13.07
N GLU A 229 4.02 7.44 12.98
CA GLU A 229 4.58 8.21 14.09
C GLU A 229 4.53 9.70 13.73
N LEU A 230 3.37 10.18 13.27
CA LEU A 230 3.11 11.58 12.94
C LEU A 230 2.50 12.33 14.13
N GLY A 231 3.22 13.31 14.66
CA GLY A 231 2.75 14.16 15.77
C GLY A 231 2.60 13.46 17.12
N PRO A 232 1.93 14.10 18.11
CA PRO A 232 1.71 13.53 19.45
C PRO A 232 0.90 12.24 19.39
N SER A 233 1.33 11.25 20.17
CA SER A 233 0.71 9.92 20.20
C SER A 233 -0.70 9.95 20.78
N GLY A 234 -1.66 9.41 20.04
CA GLY A 234 -3.05 9.23 20.47
C GLY A 234 -3.91 9.02 19.23
N GLY A 235 -4.59 7.88 19.12
CA GLY A 235 -5.33 7.47 17.92
C GLY A 235 -6.53 8.36 17.54
N GLU A 236 -6.75 9.47 18.24
CA GLU A 236 -7.82 10.42 17.95
C GLU A 236 -7.53 11.24 16.67
N LEU A 237 -8.57 11.52 15.90
CA LEU A 237 -8.47 12.44 14.77
C LEU A 237 -8.42 13.89 15.29
N PRO A 238 -7.49 14.72 14.77
CA PRO A 238 -7.55 16.16 15.00
C PRO A 238 -8.94 16.74 14.67
N LYS A 239 -9.60 17.36 15.67
CA LYS A 239 -10.93 17.96 15.56
C LYS A 239 -10.91 19.31 14.85
N ASP A 240 -12.03 19.68 14.23
CA ASP A 240 -12.27 20.98 13.55
C ASP A 240 -11.29 21.35 12.44
N VAL A 241 -10.48 20.39 11.97
CA VAL A 241 -9.44 20.65 10.96
C VAL A 241 -10.02 20.89 9.58
N LEU A 242 -11.12 20.23 9.23
CA LEU A 242 -11.73 20.30 7.90
C LEU A 242 -12.76 21.42 7.73
N GLY A 243 -12.98 22.25 8.77
CA GLY A 243 -13.81 23.45 8.65
C GLY A 243 -13.15 24.55 7.82
N ASP A 244 -11.81 24.51 7.69
CA ASP A 244 -11.06 25.41 6.84
C ASP A 244 -11.09 24.95 5.36
N PRO A 245 -11.51 25.81 4.41
CA PRO A 245 -11.60 25.44 2.99
C PRO A 245 -10.29 24.99 2.36
N LEU A 246 -9.14 25.55 2.77
CA LEU A 246 -7.83 25.18 2.25
C LEU A 246 -7.45 23.78 2.73
N ARG A 247 -7.60 23.49 4.03
CA ARG A 247 -7.32 22.16 4.60
C ARG A 247 -8.25 21.09 4.03
N LEU A 248 -9.54 21.43 3.85
CA LEU A 248 -10.49 20.55 3.18
C LEU A 248 -10.04 20.21 1.76
N ALA A 249 -9.70 21.23 0.97
CA ALA A 249 -9.29 21.05 -0.41
C ALA A 249 -7.95 20.28 -0.55
N LEU A 250 -6.97 20.58 0.31
CA LEU A 250 -5.70 19.84 0.40
C LEU A 250 -5.94 18.37 0.74
N THR A 251 -6.80 18.10 1.72
CA THR A 251 -7.17 16.73 2.12
C THR A 251 -7.83 15.99 0.95
N GLN A 252 -8.81 16.60 0.29
CA GLN A 252 -9.48 16.01 -0.88
C GLN A 252 -8.53 15.73 -2.03
N GLU A 253 -7.56 16.62 -2.25
CA GLU A 253 -6.57 16.45 -3.29
C GLU A 253 -5.65 15.27 -3.02
N LEU A 254 -5.12 15.20 -1.80
CA LEU A 254 -4.21 14.15 -1.42
C LEU A 254 -4.92 12.78 -1.37
N THR A 255 -6.16 12.71 -0.88
CA THR A 255 -6.98 11.48 -0.96
C THR A 255 -7.13 11.01 -2.39
N ARG A 256 -7.46 11.91 -3.33
CA ARG A 256 -7.65 11.55 -4.75
C ARG A 256 -6.39 10.97 -5.37
N LEU A 257 -5.21 11.47 -4.98
CA LEU A 257 -3.93 10.94 -5.44
C LEU A 257 -3.63 9.57 -4.80
N LEU A 258 -3.86 9.41 -3.50
CA LEU A 258 -3.43 8.22 -2.76
C LEU A 258 -4.38 7.02 -2.90
N ASP A 259 -5.69 7.23 -2.98
CA ASP A 259 -6.68 6.16 -3.19
C ASP A 259 -6.78 5.75 -4.68
N GLY A 260 -6.16 6.52 -5.59
CA GLY A 260 -6.06 6.18 -7.01
C GLY A 260 -4.85 5.29 -7.33
N GLY A 261 -4.73 4.90 -8.61
CA GLY A 261 -3.55 4.19 -9.14
C GLY A 261 -2.33 5.10 -9.39
N TRP A 262 -2.32 6.31 -8.82
CA TRP A 262 -1.25 7.28 -9.04
C TRP A 262 0.03 6.85 -8.31
N SER A 263 1.18 7.16 -8.88
CA SER A 263 2.50 7.00 -8.26
C SER A 263 3.42 8.15 -8.63
N GLY A 264 4.33 8.49 -7.73
CA GLY A 264 5.15 9.69 -7.82
C GLY A 264 5.40 10.34 -6.47
N THR A 265 5.94 11.55 -6.52
CA THR A 265 6.21 12.37 -5.33
C THR A 265 5.33 13.61 -5.28
N VAL A 266 4.61 13.77 -4.18
CA VAL A 266 3.88 14.99 -3.81
C VAL A 266 4.70 15.74 -2.78
N VAL A 267 5.00 17.01 -3.05
CA VAL A 267 5.47 17.94 -2.01
C VAL A 267 4.27 18.75 -1.52
N VAL A 268 4.15 18.88 -0.21
CA VAL A 268 3.01 19.48 0.47
C VAL A 268 3.51 20.61 1.36
N GLY A 269 3.00 21.82 1.16
CA GLY A 269 3.26 22.93 2.08
C GLY A 269 2.32 22.83 3.28
N THR A 270 2.90 22.74 4.48
CA THR A 270 2.18 22.72 5.77
C THR A 270 2.43 23.99 6.58
N ASP A 271 2.86 25.06 5.90
CA ASP A 271 3.14 26.37 6.49
C ASP A 271 1.93 26.85 7.31
N ALA A 272 2.14 27.10 8.61
CA ALA A 272 1.11 27.58 9.51
C ALA A 272 0.77 29.07 9.26
N SER A 273 1.72 29.85 8.73
CA SER A 273 1.53 31.28 8.44
C SER A 273 0.55 31.54 7.32
N VAL A 274 0.41 30.59 6.39
CA VAL A 274 -0.60 30.57 5.31
C VAL A 274 -1.83 29.73 5.66
N GLY A 275 -1.98 29.36 6.94
CA GLY A 275 -3.17 28.71 7.49
C GLY A 275 -3.25 27.19 7.29
N ALA A 276 -2.37 26.58 6.51
CA ALA A 276 -2.42 25.14 6.23
C ALA A 276 -2.14 24.33 7.49
N GLY A 277 -0.99 24.55 8.14
CA GLY A 277 -0.52 23.71 9.25
C GLY A 277 -0.35 22.22 8.84
N SER A 278 0.01 21.37 9.79
CA SER A 278 0.21 19.93 9.56
C SER A 278 -0.94 19.04 10.07
N SER A 279 -1.89 19.59 10.84
CA SER A 279 -2.95 18.83 11.50
C SER A 279 -3.87 18.08 10.53
N TRP A 280 -4.11 18.63 9.33
CA TRP A 280 -4.91 17.97 8.29
C TRP A 280 -4.21 16.76 7.69
N LEU A 281 -2.88 16.82 7.53
CA LEU A 281 -2.09 15.71 7.05
C LEU A 281 -2.07 14.58 8.08
N VAL A 282 -1.87 14.92 9.36
CA VAL A 282 -1.96 13.97 10.49
C VAL A 282 -3.33 13.30 10.51
N ARG A 283 -4.41 14.09 10.42
CA ARG A 283 -5.78 13.57 10.35
C ARG A 283 -5.95 12.59 9.19
N LEU A 284 -5.54 12.99 7.98
CA LEU A 284 -5.68 12.16 6.79
C LEU A 284 -4.95 10.83 6.93
N VAL A 285 -3.70 10.85 7.41
CA VAL A 285 -2.90 9.63 7.65
C VAL A 285 -3.62 8.70 8.64
N ARG A 286 -4.14 9.23 9.74
CA ARG A 286 -4.87 8.44 10.74
C ARG A 286 -6.16 7.83 10.21
N THR A 287 -6.76 8.37 9.14
CA THR A 287 -7.89 7.68 8.49
C THR A 287 -7.49 6.39 7.77
N ALA A 288 -6.20 6.21 7.43
CA ALA A 288 -5.68 4.98 6.83
C ALA A 288 -5.02 4.03 7.86
N ASP A 289 -4.64 4.53 9.03
CA ASP A 289 -3.97 3.75 10.08
C ASP A 289 -4.93 2.76 10.78
N PRO A 290 -4.60 1.45 10.83
CA PRO A 290 -5.44 0.47 11.51
C PRO A 290 -5.61 0.69 13.01
N ALA A 291 -4.62 1.28 13.71
CA ALA A 291 -4.74 1.53 15.14
C ALA A 291 -5.69 2.71 15.44
N ALA A 292 -5.54 3.82 14.71
CA ALA A 292 -6.45 4.97 14.79
C ALA A 292 -7.88 4.61 14.36
N ARG A 293 -8.05 3.78 13.31
CA ARG A 293 -9.37 3.31 12.89
C ARG A 293 -10.17 2.66 14.02
N ALA A 294 -9.53 1.83 14.86
CA ALA A 294 -10.19 1.22 16.01
C ALA A 294 -10.69 2.22 17.06
N ALA A 295 -10.09 3.41 17.13
CA ALA A 295 -10.47 4.46 18.08
C ALA A 295 -11.53 5.44 17.52
N VAL A 296 -11.71 5.49 16.19
CA VAL A 296 -12.61 6.44 15.52
C VAL A 296 -13.94 5.76 15.21
N SER A 297 -15.07 6.39 15.53
CA SER A 297 -16.41 5.82 15.26
C SER A 297 -16.75 5.76 13.77
N ASP A 298 -17.62 4.81 13.38
CA ASP A 298 -18.13 4.73 12.01
C ASP A 298 -18.94 5.96 11.62
N ALA A 299 -19.67 6.55 12.58
CA ALA A 299 -20.40 7.80 12.39
C ALA A 299 -19.48 8.97 12.01
N GLU A 300 -18.30 9.06 12.63
CA GLU A 300 -17.31 10.10 12.32
C GLU A 300 -16.69 9.91 10.93
N LEU A 301 -16.41 8.67 10.53
CA LEU A 301 -15.89 8.38 9.19
C LEU A 301 -16.96 8.58 8.11
N THR A 302 -18.21 8.14 8.35
CA THR A 302 -19.35 8.30 7.43
C THR A 302 -19.75 9.76 7.26
N GLY A 303 -19.73 10.52 8.36
CA GLY A 303 -20.05 11.95 8.38
C GLY A 303 -18.94 12.86 7.85
N ALA A 304 -17.73 12.34 7.63
CA ALA A 304 -16.62 13.13 7.10
C ALA A 304 -16.93 13.63 5.67
N PRO A 305 -16.49 14.84 5.29
CA PRO A 305 -16.68 15.36 3.94
C PRO A 305 -16.17 14.39 2.86
N GLY A 306 -16.89 14.30 1.74
CA GLY A 306 -16.53 13.40 0.65
C GLY A 306 -15.07 13.58 0.20
N GLY A 307 -14.35 12.47 0.04
CA GLY A 307 -12.95 12.46 -0.36
C GLY A 307 -11.96 12.87 0.73
N THR A 308 -12.32 12.80 2.02
CA THR A 308 -11.41 13.14 3.13
C THR A 308 -11.01 11.97 4.03
N VAL A 309 -11.38 10.76 3.63
CA VAL A 309 -11.10 9.51 4.32
C VAL A 309 -10.46 8.57 3.30
N LEU A 310 -9.24 8.14 3.60
CA LEU A 310 -8.49 7.17 2.79
C LEU A 310 -9.01 5.74 2.97
N GLY A 311 -8.62 4.82 2.10
CA GLY A 311 -8.75 3.38 2.37
C GLY A 311 -7.89 2.93 3.57
N LEU A 312 -8.36 1.94 4.34
CA LEU A 312 -7.56 1.29 5.39
C LEU A 312 -6.28 0.71 4.77
N GLY A 313 -5.13 1.05 5.34
CA GLY A 313 -3.83 0.60 4.86
C GLY A 313 -3.39 1.22 3.53
N SER A 314 -4.00 2.31 3.06
CA SER A 314 -3.55 2.99 1.84
C SER A 314 -2.22 3.73 2.03
N ILE A 315 -1.84 4.02 3.28
CA ILE A 315 -0.53 4.52 3.69
C ILE A 315 0.19 3.41 4.45
N ASP A 316 1.38 3.05 3.99
CA ASP A 316 2.16 1.97 4.59
C ASP A 316 3.02 2.46 5.74
N ALA A 317 3.59 3.67 5.63
CA ALA A 317 4.46 4.25 6.64
C ALA A 317 4.30 5.78 6.66
N ALA A 318 4.19 6.36 7.85
CA ALA A 318 4.12 7.80 8.02
C ALA A 318 5.00 8.27 9.19
N TYR A 319 5.93 9.20 8.93
CA TYR A 319 6.93 9.60 9.92
C TYR A 319 7.10 11.10 10.02
N ASP A 320 7.29 11.58 11.24
CA ASP A 320 7.62 12.97 11.51
C ASP A 320 9.14 13.18 11.57
N ALA A 321 9.68 13.92 10.60
CA ALA A 321 11.11 14.14 10.54
C ALA A 321 11.61 15.21 11.53
N CYS A 322 10.71 15.96 12.20
CA CYS A 322 11.09 17.08 13.05
C CYS A 322 12.07 16.67 14.17
N GLY A 323 13.26 17.29 14.17
CA GLY A 323 14.35 17.00 15.11
C GLY A 323 15.01 15.63 14.92
N ARG A 324 14.66 14.86 13.88
CA ARG A 324 15.18 13.51 13.63
C ARG A 324 16.38 13.51 12.71
N SER A 325 17.32 12.62 12.98
CA SER A 325 18.46 12.32 12.10
C SER A 325 18.05 11.46 10.91
N VAL A 326 18.86 11.48 9.85
CA VAL A 326 18.68 10.61 8.66
C VAL A 326 18.62 9.13 9.07
N ALA A 327 19.46 8.73 10.02
CA ALA A 327 19.52 7.35 10.51
C ALA A 327 18.23 6.92 11.24
N GLU A 328 17.58 7.82 11.98
CA GLU A 328 16.29 7.54 12.63
C GLU A 328 15.17 7.39 11.61
N VAL A 329 15.08 8.32 10.64
CA VAL A 329 14.07 8.24 9.57
C VAL A 329 14.26 6.96 8.76
N ARG A 330 15.50 6.66 8.36
CA ARG A 330 15.84 5.40 7.65
C ARG A 330 15.45 4.17 8.46
N ARG A 331 15.80 4.13 9.75
CA ARG A 331 15.51 2.98 10.63
C ARG A 331 14.02 2.74 10.76
N TYR A 332 13.22 3.81 10.92
CA TYR A 332 11.77 3.69 10.94
C TYR A 332 11.23 3.14 9.61
N LEU A 333 11.59 3.77 8.48
CA LEU A 333 11.07 3.38 7.17
C LEU A 333 11.43 1.92 6.84
N LEU A 334 12.66 1.49 7.06
CA LEU A 334 13.06 0.11 6.81
C LEU A 334 12.42 -0.87 7.80
N GLY A 335 12.43 -0.52 9.09
CA GLY A 335 11.85 -1.36 10.14
C GLY A 335 10.36 -1.62 9.93
N ARG A 336 9.63 -0.64 9.39
CA ARG A 336 8.22 -0.79 9.01
C ARG A 336 7.98 -1.90 7.98
N PHE A 337 8.95 -2.14 7.11
CA PHE A 337 8.88 -3.19 6.08
C PHE A 337 9.69 -4.44 6.43
N GLY A 338 10.24 -4.55 7.66
CA GLY A 338 11.11 -5.65 8.06
C GLY A 338 12.49 -5.64 7.39
N LEU A 339 12.81 -4.57 6.66
CA LEU A 339 14.03 -4.43 5.88
C LEU A 339 15.22 -4.03 6.78
N ARG A 340 16.42 -4.39 6.33
CA ARG A 340 17.69 -3.96 6.95
C ARG A 340 18.61 -3.45 5.85
N ALA A 341 19.20 -2.28 6.07
CA ALA A 341 20.18 -1.71 5.15
C ALA A 341 21.41 -1.22 5.89
N GLU A 342 22.57 -1.42 5.29
CA GLU A 342 23.86 -0.99 5.84
C GLU A 342 24.10 0.51 5.67
N ASN A 343 23.52 1.11 4.63
CA ASN A 343 23.67 2.53 4.28
C ASN A 343 22.44 3.07 3.55
N ASP A 344 22.42 4.39 3.28
CA ASP A 344 21.27 5.06 2.66
C ASP A 344 21.02 4.63 1.21
N ARG A 345 22.07 4.34 0.44
CA ARG A 345 21.92 3.87 -0.95
C ARG A 345 21.23 2.51 -1.01
N ASP A 346 21.61 1.60 -0.11
CA ASP A 346 20.97 0.31 0.01
C ASP A 346 19.51 0.46 0.50
N ALA A 347 19.25 1.33 1.46
CA ALA A 347 17.89 1.62 1.93
C ALA A 347 16.99 2.11 0.79
N VAL A 348 17.46 3.08 0.00
CA VAL A 348 16.77 3.59 -1.20
C VAL A 348 16.51 2.45 -2.19
N ARG A 349 17.54 1.63 -2.47
CA ARG A 349 17.41 0.50 -3.40
C ARG A 349 16.32 -0.46 -2.96
N GLN A 350 16.31 -0.88 -1.69
CA GLN A 350 15.32 -1.83 -1.17
C GLN A 350 13.90 -1.26 -1.20
N LEU A 351 13.70 -0.02 -0.73
CA LEU A 351 12.38 0.64 -0.73
C LEU A 351 11.81 0.81 -2.15
N VAL A 352 12.66 1.19 -3.11
CA VAL A 352 12.26 1.40 -4.51
C VAL A 352 11.91 0.10 -5.24
N HIS A 353 12.51 -1.03 -4.84
CA HIS A 353 12.27 -2.32 -5.48
C HIS A 353 11.26 -3.20 -4.73
N ARG A 354 10.70 -2.69 -3.62
CA ARG A 354 9.70 -3.41 -2.83
C ARG A 354 8.51 -3.85 -3.71
N ARG A 355 7.97 -5.02 -3.37
CA ARG A 355 6.72 -5.56 -3.89
C ARG A 355 5.79 -5.93 -2.73
N PRO A 356 4.55 -5.39 -2.68
CA PRO A 356 4.03 -4.31 -3.53
C PRO A 356 4.79 -2.96 -3.31
N PRO A 357 4.70 -1.99 -4.24
CA PRO A 357 5.27 -0.66 -4.05
C PRO A 357 4.69 0.06 -2.82
N ALA A 358 5.52 0.76 -2.06
CA ALA A 358 5.10 1.41 -0.82
C ALA A 358 4.41 2.77 -1.03
N CYS A 359 3.56 3.13 -0.06
CA CYS A 359 3.02 4.47 0.14
C CYS A 359 3.60 5.08 1.42
N LEU A 360 4.43 6.12 1.26
CA LEU A 360 5.21 6.73 2.33
C LEU A 360 4.82 8.19 2.53
N VAL A 361 4.66 8.61 3.78
CA VAL A 361 4.45 10.01 4.16
C VAL A 361 5.57 10.44 5.11
N VAL A 362 6.28 11.52 4.79
CA VAL A 362 7.28 12.11 5.69
C VAL A 362 6.94 13.57 5.90
N GLY A 363 6.53 13.92 7.12
CA GLY A 363 6.16 15.28 7.50
C GLY A 363 7.35 16.09 8.03
N ARG A 364 7.27 17.42 7.92
CA ARG A 364 8.23 18.39 8.49
C ARG A 364 9.69 18.09 8.12
N VAL A 365 9.94 17.77 6.86
CA VAL A 365 11.25 17.38 6.33
C VAL A 365 12.30 18.48 6.54
N ASP A 366 11.90 19.74 6.37
CA ASP A 366 12.69 20.95 6.61
C ASP A 366 13.01 21.23 8.09
N ARG A 367 12.34 20.53 9.02
CA ARG A 367 12.60 20.61 10.46
C ARG A 367 13.41 19.43 10.98
N ALA A 368 13.95 18.58 10.11
CA ALA A 368 14.87 17.52 10.50
C ALA A 368 16.15 18.04 11.16
N ALA A 369 16.89 17.18 11.84
CA ALA A 369 18.18 17.56 12.46
C ALA A 369 19.21 18.00 11.40
N ASP A 370 19.16 17.39 10.21
CA ASP A 370 19.89 17.81 9.01
C ASP A 370 18.99 17.63 7.77
N PRO A 371 18.19 18.65 7.40
CA PRO A 371 17.26 18.55 6.27
C PRO A 371 17.97 18.35 4.94
N ALA A 372 19.15 18.96 4.75
CA ALA A 372 19.90 18.86 3.52
C ALA A 372 20.43 17.43 3.30
N ALA A 373 20.98 16.79 4.34
CA ALA A 373 21.38 15.39 4.27
C ALA A 373 20.17 14.46 4.08
N LEU A 374 19.06 14.69 4.77
CA LEU A 374 17.86 13.87 4.63
C LEU A 374 17.31 13.87 3.19
N VAL A 375 17.27 15.05 2.56
CA VAL A 375 16.85 15.19 1.17
C VAL A 375 17.88 14.58 0.21
N ARG A 376 19.17 14.89 0.37
CA ARG A 376 20.22 14.43 -0.54
C ARG A 376 20.40 12.91 -0.51
N ASP A 377 20.43 12.32 0.69
CA ASP A 377 20.91 10.95 0.88
C ASP A 377 19.77 9.92 0.87
N LEU A 378 18.55 10.31 1.24
CA LEU A 378 17.40 9.41 1.35
C LEU A 378 16.19 9.83 0.50
N LEU A 379 15.59 10.98 0.78
CA LEU A 379 14.27 11.32 0.21
C LEU A 379 14.32 11.75 -1.26
N GLY A 380 15.35 12.49 -1.67
CA GLY A 380 15.56 12.91 -3.05
C GLY A 380 15.79 11.74 -4.01
N PRO A 381 16.66 10.76 -3.69
CA PRO A 381 16.80 9.53 -4.45
C PRO A 381 15.51 8.69 -4.54
N LEU A 382 14.73 8.61 -3.45
CA LEU A 382 13.40 7.98 -3.48
C LEU A 382 12.46 8.75 -4.43
N ALA A 383 12.42 10.08 -4.30
CA ALA A 383 11.55 10.93 -5.07
C ALA A 383 11.82 10.86 -6.58
N GLY A 384 13.09 10.89 -6.98
CA GLY A 384 13.51 10.77 -8.37
C GLY A 384 13.16 9.42 -9.02
N ARG A 385 12.87 8.39 -8.24
CA ARG A 385 12.48 7.05 -8.73
C ARG A 385 11.01 6.73 -8.49
N ALA A 386 10.28 7.53 -7.72
CA ALA A 386 9.00 7.16 -7.16
C ALA A 386 7.99 6.70 -8.22
N ARG A 387 7.72 7.57 -9.21
CA ARG A 387 6.81 7.27 -10.32
C ARG A 387 7.22 6.05 -11.12
N SER A 388 8.49 5.96 -11.51
CA SER A 388 9.00 4.85 -12.35
C SER A 388 8.91 3.48 -11.68
N ARG A 389 8.74 3.47 -10.36
CA ARG A 389 8.79 2.26 -9.52
C ARG A 389 7.48 2.00 -8.79
N GLY A 390 6.46 2.81 -9.03
CA GLY A 390 5.15 2.70 -8.41
C GLY A 390 5.08 3.20 -6.96
N LEU A 391 6.14 3.82 -6.44
CA LEU A 391 6.17 4.37 -5.09
C LEU A 391 5.26 5.61 -5.03
N ARG A 392 4.48 5.73 -3.96
CA ARG A 392 3.74 6.94 -3.61
C ARG A 392 4.47 7.60 -2.46
N LEU A 393 5.01 8.79 -2.68
CA LEU A 393 5.79 9.51 -1.68
C LEU A 393 5.17 10.88 -1.43
N VAL A 394 4.83 11.18 -0.19
CA VAL A 394 4.31 12.49 0.24
C VAL A 394 5.32 13.11 1.18
N LEU A 395 5.80 14.30 0.84
CA LEU A 395 6.80 15.05 1.61
C LEU A 395 6.19 16.36 2.10
N GLY A 396 6.02 16.51 3.41
CA GLY A 396 5.53 17.73 4.04
C GLY A 396 6.67 18.67 4.40
N PHE A 397 6.52 19.95 4.04
CA PHE A 397 7.45 21.03 4.36
C PHE A 397 6.70 22.18 5.04
N GLU A 398 7.21 22.69 6.15
CA GLU A 398 6.65 23.92 6.76
C GLU A 398 7.08 25.16 5.99
N ASP A 399 8.29 25.18 5.44
CA ASP A 399 8.79 26.22 4.55
C ASP A 399 8.73 25.75 3.07
N ARG A 400 9.35 26.50 2.15
CA ARG A 400 9.39 26.12 0.73
C ARG A 400 10.28 24.88 0.50
N PRO A 401 9.84 23.87 -0.26
CA PRO A 401 10.68 22.71 -0.58
C PRO A 401 11.94 23.13 -1.38
N PRO A 402 13.05 22.36 -1.29
CA PRO A 402 14.25 22.62 -2.08
C PRO A 402 13.97 22.65 -3.58
N ALA A 403 14.55 23.61 -4.30
CA ALA A 403 14.27 23.84 -5.72
C ALA A 403 14.69 22.68 -6.63
N ASP A 404 15.69 21.90 -6.21
CA ASP A 404 16.24 20.74 -6.92
C ASP A 404 15.55 19.42 -6.55
N LEU A 405 14.66 19.42 -5.56
CA LEU A 405 13.91 18.23 -5.16
C LEU A 405 12.97 17.79 -6.27
N ALA A 406 13.25 16.61 -6.83
CA ALA A 406 12.38 15.96 -7.80
C ALA A 406 10.99 15.74 -7.18
N HIS A 407 9.96 16.23 -7.86
CA HIS A 407 8.58 15.99 -7.49
C HIS A 407 7.70 15.95 -8.75
N ASP A 408 6.51 15.38 -8.59
CA ASP A 408 5.51 15.24 -9.65
C ASP A 408 4.33 16.19 -9.44
N VAL A 409 4.00 16.45 -8.17
CA VAL A 409 2.89 17.31 -7.75
C VAL A 409 3.40 18.22 -6.63
N SER A 410 3.01 19.50 -6.67
CA SER A 410 3.25 20.45 -5.57
C SER A 410 1.93 20.98 -5.06
N LEU A 411 1.55 20.60 -3.84
CA LEU A 411 0.40 21.14 -3.11
C LEU A 411 0.85 22.28 -2.20
N ASP A 412 1.32 23.36 -2.84
CA ASP A 412 1.68 24.59 -2.15
C ASP A 412 0.41 25.39 -1.81
N PRO A 413 0.16 25.68 -0.52
CA PRO A 413 -1.01 26.44 -0.08
C PRO A 413 -1.00 27.92 -0.49
N ALA A 414 0.13 28.48 -0.95
CA ALA A 414 0.21 29.91 -1.26
C ALA A 414 -0.75 30.35 -2.39
N PRO A 415 -1.45 31.49 -2.22
CA PRO A 415 -2.29 32.09 -3.26
C PRO A 415 -1.54 32.38 -4.56
N ILE A 416 -2.24 32.31 -5.68
CA ILE A 416 -1.69 32.63 -7.00
C ILE A 416 -1.99 34.09 -7.33
N GLY A 417 -0.95 34.90 -7.52
CA GLY A 417 -1.10 36.28 -7.99
C GLY A 417 -1.66 36.35 -9.42
N GLY A 418 -2.65 37.22 -9.64
CA GLY A 418 -3.28 37.44 -10.94
C GLY A 418 -3.50 38.92 -11.24
N SER A 419 -3.64 39.25 -12.53
CA SER A 419 -4.03 40.60 -12.97
C SER A 419 -5.52 40.82 -12.72
N ALA A 420 -5.87 41.90 -12.03
CA ALA A 420 -7.27 42.29 -11.74
C ALA A 420 -8.04 42.80 -12.97
N SER A 421 -7.38 42.93 -14.13
CA SER A 421 -7.98 43.55 -15.33
C SER A 421 -9.02 42.68 -16.06
N ARG A 422 -9.07 41.37 -15.78
CA ARG A 422 -10.01 40.43 -16.40
C ARG A 422 -10.72 39.60 -15.34
N SER A 423 -12.05 39.50 -15.43
CA SER A 423 -12.86 38.65 -14.54
C SER A 423 -13.17 37.32 -15.22
N VAL A 424 -12.80 36.21 -14.58
CA VAL A 424 -13.15 34.86 -14.99
C VAL A 424 -14.13 34.28 -13.99
N THR A 425 -15.23 33.71 -14.47
CA THR A 425 -16.18 33.02 -13.60
C THR A 425 -15.60 31.73 -13.06
N SER A 426 -16.01 31.36 -11.85
CA SER A 426 -15.66 30.10 -11.21
C SER A 426 -15.97 28.87 -12.07
N ALA A 427 -17.13 28.85 -12.74
CA ALA A 427 -17.50 27.78 -13.66
C ALA A 427 -16.51 27.63 -14.83
N LYS A 428 -16.03 28.75 -15.39
CA LYS A 428 -15.06 28.75 -16.48
C LYS A 428 -13.68 28.26 -15.99
N ALA A 429 -13.23 28.73 -14.83
CA ALA A 429 -11.99 28.23 -14.22
C ALA A 429 -12.08 26.72 -13.93
N GLN A 430 -13.20 26.25 -13.37
CA GLN A 430 -13.46 24.83 -13.11
C GLN A 430 -13.41 23.98 -14.39
N ALA A 431 -14.04 24.44 -15.46
CA ALA A 431 -14.04 23.71 -16.74
C ALA A 431 -12.62 23.55 -17.30
N VAL A 432 -11.82 24.61 -17.30
CA VAL A 432 -10.43 24.56 -17.83
C VAL A 432 -9.53 23.70 -16.95
N VAL A 433 -9.65 23.79 -15.62
CA VAL A 433 -8.90 22.94 -14.68
C VAL A 433 -9.29 21.46 -14.83
N GLY A 434 -10.56 21.16 -15.07
CA GLY A 434 -11.03 19.80 -15.36
C GLY A 434 -10.46 19.23 -16.66
N GLN A 435 -10.41 20.05 -17.72
CA GLN A 435 -9.78 19.68 -18.99
C GLN A 435 -8.28 19.41 -18.81
N LEU A 436 -7.56 20.29 -18.10
CA LEU A 436 -6.16 20.08 -17.76
C LEU A 436 -5.94 18.75 -17.02
N ALA A 437 -6.75 18.45 -16.01
CA ALA A 437 -6.63 17.21 -15.24
C ALA A 437 -6.75 15.97 -16.14
N ALA A 438 -7.72 15.96 -17.06
CA ALA A 438 -7.91 14.86 -18.00
C ALA A 438 -6.74 14.72 -18.99
N GLU A 439 -6.19 15.85 -19.48
CA GLU A 439 -5.02 15.88 -20.36
C GLU A 439 -3.76 15.39 -19.65
N GLU A 440 -3.51 15.83 -18.41
CA GLU A 440 -2.40 15.37 -17.58
C GLU A 440 -2.48 13.86 -17.31
N GLU A 441 -3.66 13.35 -16.98
CA GLU A 441 -3.88 11.93 -16.73
C GLU A 441 -3.68 11.09 -18.00
N ALA A 442 -4.16 11.56 -19.16
CA ALA A 442 -3.93 10.92 -20.45
C ALA A 442 -2.43 10.90 -20.80
N ALA A 443 -1.72 12.01 -20.59
CA ALA A 443 -0.29 12.10 -20.78
C ALA A 443 0.49 11.16 -19.84
N ALA A 444 0.09 11.07 -18.57
CA ALA A 444 0.68 10.15 -17.61
C ALA A 444 0.49 8.68 -18.01
N ARG A 445 -0.72 8.30 -18.47
CA ARG A 445 -0.99 6.95 -19.02
C ARG A 445 -0.17 6.64 -20.27
N LEU A 446 0.01 7.62 -21.15
CA LEU A 446 0.83 7.46 -22.34
C LEU A 446 2.31 7.26 -21.97
N TRP A 447 2.81 8.09 -21.05
CA TRP A 447 4.18 8.01 -20.56
C TRP A 447 4.44 6.71 -19.76
N ALA A 448 3.50 6.22 -18.96
CA ALA A 448 3.66 4.95 -18.27
C ALA A 448 3.86 3.77 -19.25
N ARG A 449 3.23 3.82 -20.43
CA ARG A 449 3.37 2.78 -21.46
C ARG A 449 4.63 2.90 -22.31
N TRP A 450 5.11 4.12 -22.56
CA TRP A 450 6.16 4.39 -23.56
C TRP A 450 7.38 5.14 -23.05
N GLY A 451 7.27 5.90 -21.96
CA GLY A 451 8.31 6.78 -21.44
C GLY A 451 9.59 6.06 -21.02
N GLY A 452 9.48 4.81 -20.54
CA GLY A 452 10.64 3.97 -20.25
C GLY A 452 11.22 3.23 -21.46
N LYS A 453 10.53 3.23 -22.60
CA LYS A 453 10.94 2.48 -23.79
C LYS A 453 11.96 3.20 -24.65
N PHE A 454 11.96 4.53 -24.68
CA PHE A 454 12.84 5.31 -25.55
C PHE A 454 14.01 5.91 -24.78
N PHE A 455 15.20 5.86 -25.37
CA PHE A 455 16.34 6.61 -24.88
C PHE A 455 16.07 8.11 -25.02
N GLY A 456 16.31 8.87 -23.95
CA GLY A 456 16.03 10.31 -23.96
C GLY A 456 14.55 10.68 -24.14
N ALA A 457 13.62 9.79 -23.75
CA ALA A 457 12.21 10.13 -23.70
C ALA A 457 12.00 11.42 -22.91
N GLN A 458 11.09 12.30 -23.38
CA GLN A 458 10.77 13.50 -22.62
C GLN A 458 10.28 13.13 -21.22
N ARG A 459 10.75 13.89 -20.24
CA ARG A 459 10.22 13.81 -18.88
C ARG A 459 8.78 14.31 -18.89
N LEU A 460 7.89 13.56 -18.28
CA LEU A 460 6.51 14.00 -18.07
C LEU A 460 6.52 15.34 -17.30
N PRO A 461 5.79 16.36 -17.77
CA PRO A 461 5.64 17.60 -17.03
C PRO A 461 5.05 17.37 -15.64
N HIS A 462 5.29 18.29 -14.71
CA HIS A 462 4.65 18.24 -13.40
C HIS A 462 3.13 18.39 -13.56
N SER A 463 2.37 17.68 -12.72
CA SER A 463 0.92 17.81 -12.68
C SER A 463 0.54 19.06 -11.90
N VAL A 464 -0.03 20.04 -12.61
CA VAL A 464 -0.40 21.35 -12.08
C VAL A 464 -1.89 21.38 -11.67
N ALA A 465 -2.73 20.53 -12.29
CA ALA A 465 -4.15 20.46 -11.97
C ALA A 465 -4.46 20.21 -10.48
N PRO A 466 -3.72 19.36 -9.73
CA PRO A 466 -3.95 19.18 -8.30
C PRO A 466 -3.90 20.49 -7.51
N ARG A 467 -2.84 21.29 -7.70
CA ARG A 467 -2.70 22.59 -7.02
C ARG A 467 -3.80 23.56 -7.43
N LEU A 468 -4.13 23.61 -8.72
CA LEU A 468 -5.16 24.50 -9.22
C LEU A 468 -6.55 24.13 -8.70
N ARG A 469 -6.85 22.85 -8.46
CA ARG A 469 -8.11 22.42 -7.83
C ARG A 469 -8.19 22.87 -6.37
N VAL A 470 -7.09 22.79 -5.63
CA VAL A 470 -7.01 23.33 -4.25
C VAL A 470 -7.29 24.83 -4.26
N ARG A 471 -6.56 25.60 -5.08
CA ARG A 471 -6.71 27.07 -5.14
C ARG A 471 -8.08 27.49 -5.65
N LEU A 472 -8.65 26.78 -6.63
CA LEU A 472 -10.00 27.00 -7.12
C LEU A 472 -11.04 26.79 -6.00
N ALA A 473 -10.91 25.73 -5.20
CA ALA A 473 -11.84 25.45 -4.10
C ALA A 473 -11.82 26.58 -3.05
N VAL A 474 -10.64 27.10 -2.72
CA VAL A 474 -10.48 28.24 -1.80
C VAL A 474 -11.05 29.53 -2.40
N ALA A 475 -10.68 29.86 -3.65
CA ALA A 475 -11.06 31.12 -4.29
C ALA A 475 -12.59 31.27 -4.49
N ARG A 476 -13.31 30.16 -4.65
CA ARG A 476 -14.77 30.13 -4.84
C ARG A 476 -15.58 30.48 -3.60
N THR A 477 -14.96 30.51 -2.42
CA THR A 477 -15.64 30.87 -1.17
C THR A 477 -16.00 32.35 -1.09
N THR A 478 -15.38 33.19 -1.92
CA THR A 478 -15.45 34.65 -1.86
C THR A 478 -15.53 35.25 -3.27
N GLU A 479 -16.59 34.94 -4.02
CA GLU A 479 -16.80 35.53 -5.35
C GLU A 479 -17.30 36.99 -5.25
N PRO A 480 -16.72 37.95 -6.00
CA PRO A 480 -15.64 37.80 -6.99
C PRO A 480 -14.24 37.71 -6.37
N ASN A 481 -13.42 36.76 -6.85
CA ASN A 481 -12.05 36.57 -6.38
C ASN A 481 -11.04 36.72 -7.54
N PRO A 482 -10.05 37.64 -7.45
CA PRO A 482 -9.05 37.84 -8.51
C PRO A 482 -8.18 36.60 -8.79
N GLU A 483 -8.07 35.68 -7.83
CA GLU A 483 -7.32 34.43 -8.01
C GLU A 483 -7.97 33.49 -9.05
N LEU A 484 -9.28 33.60 -9.31
CA LEU A 484 -9.97 32.78 -10.32
C LEU A 484 -9.38 32.98 -11.72
N THR A 485 -9.00 34.23 -12.05
CA THR A 485 -8.35 34.55 -13.32
C THR A 485 -6.94 33.96 -13.38
N ALA A 486 -6.18 34.04 -12.28
CA ALA A 486 -4.85 33.45 -12.20
C ALA A 486 -4.86 31.92 -12.35
N VAL A 487 -5.83 31.26 -11.70
CA VAL A 487 -6.04 29.81 -11.80
C VAL A 487 -6.38 29.41 -13.24
N HIS A 488 -7.29 30.14 -13.88
CA HIS A 488 -7.64 29.90 -15.28
C HIS A 488 -6.43 30.03 -16.21
N ASP A 489 -5.67 31.12 -16.10
CA ASP A 489 -4.56 31.41 -17.02
C ASP A 489 -3.41 30.43 -16.84
N ARG A 490 -3.11 30.06 -15.59
CA ARG A 490 -2.15 28.99 -15.31
C ARG A 490 -2.60 27.65 -15.85
N ALA A 491 -3.91 27.36 -15.81
CA ALA A 491 -4.44 26.13 -16.38
C ALA A 491 -4.27 26.09 -17.90
N VAL A 492 -4.57 27.19 -18.61
CA VAL A 492 -4.37 27.30 -20.06
C VAL A 492 -2.89 27.12 -20.44
N GLU A 493 -1.98 27.76 -19.72
CA GLU A 493 -0.54 27.61 -19.92
C GLU A 493 -0.08 26.15 -19.76
N ALA A 494 -0.48 25.51 -18.66
CA ALA A 494 -0.14 24.11 -18.37
C ALA A 494 -0.67 23.16 -19.45
N ARG A 495 -1.89 23.39 -19.96
CA ARG A 495 -2.46 22.59 -21.07
C ARG A 495 -1.62 22.68 -22.33
N ALA A 496 -1.14 23.87 -22.69
CA ALA A 496 -0.26 24.04 -23.84
C ALA A 496 1.05 23.24 -23.68
N GLN A 497 1.62 23.21 -22.47
CA GLN A 497 2.81 22.41 -22.16
C GLN A 497 2.53 20.90 -22.26
N VAL A 498 1.44 20.41 -21.67
CA VAL A 498 1.02 19.00 -21.74
C VAL A 498 0.77 18.58 -23.19
N ALA A 499 0.10 19.41 -23.98
CA ALA A 499 -0.14 19.14 -25.40
C ALA A 499 1.18 19.11 -26.22
N GLY A 500 2.15 19.96 -25.88
CA GLY A 500 3.48 19.93 -26.47
C GLY A 500 4.21 18.60 -26.20
N PHE A 501 4.16 18.15 -24.94
CA PHE A 501 4.70 16.86 -24.52
C PHE A 501 4.01 15.67 -25.22
N ASP A 502 2.67 15.62 -25.22
CA ASP A 502 1.91 14.53 -25.82
C ASP A 502 2.23 14.39 -27.32
N ARG A 503 2.27 15.52 -28.06
CA ARG A 503 2.69 15.53 -29.46
C ARG A 503 4.11 15.00 -29.65
N ALA A 504 5.05 15.37 -28.79
CA ALA A 504 6.44 14.93 -28.89
C ALA A 504 6.58 13.42 -28.65
N LEU A 505 5.94 12.90 -27.60
CA LEU A 505 5.96 11.47 -27.30
C LEU A 505 5.25 10.65 -28.40
N ARG A 506 4.11 11.10 -28.92
CA ARG A 506 3.43 10.44 -30.05
C ARG A 506 4.27 10.39 -31.31
N ARG A 507 5.07 11.42 -31.60
CA ARG A 507 6.02 11.38 -32.73
C ARG A 507 7.10 10.32 -32.56
N GLN A 508 7.59 10.10 -31.33
CA GLN A 508 8.54 9.03 -31.05
C GLN A 508 7.90 7.65 -31.23
N ILE A 509 6.66 7.47 -30.74
CA ILE A 509 5.88 6.25 -30.93
C ILE A 509 5.66 5.97 -32.42
N GLN A 510 5.19 6.97 -33.17
CA GLN A 510 4.99 6.81 -34.62
C GLN A 510 6.29 6.45 -35.34
N THR A 511 7.40 7.10 -35.00
CA THR A 511 8.72 6.76 -35.58
C THR A 511 9.10 5.31 -35.29
N PHE A 512 8.84 4.83 -34.08
CA PHE A 512 9.10 3.44 -33.71
C PHE A 512 8.26 2.47 -34.54
N ASP A 513 6.96 2.72 -34.66
CA ASP A 513 6.03 1.90 -35.43
C ASP A 513 6.38 1.89 -36.93
N ASP A 514 6.75 3.05 -37.49
CA ASP A 514 7.18 3.19 -38.89
C ASP A 514 8.46 2.41 -39.17
N LEU A 515 9.45 2.47 -38.27
CA LEU A 515 10.70 1.74 -38.40
C LEU A 515 10.49 0.23 -38.32
N GLY A 516 9.63 -0.23 -37.39
CA GLY A 516 9.26 -1.64 -37.27
C GLY A 516 8.56 -2.14 -38.53
N THR A 517 7.58 -1.38 -39.03
CA THR A 517 6.85 -1.70 -40.26
C THR A 517 7.77 -1.74 -41.47
N SER A 518 8.66 -0.76 -41.61
CA SER A 518 9.61 -0.69 -42.71
C SER A 518 10.60 -1.86 -42.70
N LEU A 519 11.13 -2.21 -41.52
CA LEU A 519 12.03 -3.34 -41.36
C LEU A 519 11.36 -4.66 -41.76
N GLU A 520 10.15 -4.90 -41.27
CA GLU A 520 9.40 -6.13 -41.58
C GLU A 520 9.01 -6.22 -43.06
N LEU A 521 8.55 -5.12 -43.65
CA LEU A 521 8.24 -5.06 -45.08
C LEU A 521 9.45 -5.43 -45.94
N HIS A 522 10.63 -4.87 -45.63
CA HIS A 522 11.84 -5.16 -46.40
C HIS A 522 12.39 -6.56 -46.10
N ARG A 523 12.15 -7.12 -44.91
CA ARG A 523 12.43 -8.52 -44.60
C ARG A 523 11.63 -9.48 -45.47
N VAL A 524 10.33 -9.25 -45.58
CA VAL A 524 9.44 -10.05 -46.45
C VAL A 524 9.83 -9.89 -47.93
N ARG A 525 10.16 -8.66 -48.37
CA ARG A 525 10.66 -8.43 -49.74
C ARG A 525 11.97 -9.17 -49.99
N ALA A 526 12.94 -9.07 -49.10
CA ALA A 526 14.22 -9.77 -49.22
C ALA A 526 14.05 -11.29 -49.33
N ALA A 527 13.23 -11.89 -48.46
CA ALA A 527 12.96 -13.33 -48.49
C ALA A 527 12.33 -13.78 -49.81
N ARG A 528 11.44 -12.95 -50.39
CA ARG A 528 10.80 -13.24 -51.68
C ARG A 528 11.78 -13.27 -52.87
N PHE A 529 12.78 -12.39 -52.88
CA PHE A 529 13.72 -12.25 -54.00
C PHE A 529 14.97 -13.12 -53.84
N PHE A 530 15.48 -13.28 -52.61
CA PHE A 530 16.78 -13.90 -52.34
C PHE A 530 16.70 -15.18 -51.50
N GLY A 531 15.51 -15.57 -51.01
CA GLY A 531 15.33 -16.68 -50.08
C GLY A 531 15.73 -16.34 -48.64
N ASP A 532 15.51 -17.29 -47.72
CA ASP A 532 15.75 -17.09 -46.27
C ASP A 532 17.23 -17.21 -45.87
N GLU A 533 18.11 -17.68 -46.76
CA GLU A 533 19.53 -17.99 -46.46
C GLU A 533 20.53 -16.87 -46.84
N ASP A 534 20.08 -15.67 -47.22
CA ASP A 534 20.99 -14.57 -47.55
C ASP A 534 21.70 -14.03 -46.30
N ARG A 535 22.89 -14.57 -46.05
CA ARG A 535 23.72 -14.26 -44.87
C ARG A 535 24.05 -12.76 -44.77
N ARG A 536 24.25 -12.07 -45.89
CA ARG A 536 24.63 -10.65 -45.90
C ARG A 536 23.46 -9.76 -45.52
N LEU A 537 22.25 -10.07 -46.00
CA LEU A 537 21.03 -9.38 -45.58
C LEU A 537 20.66 -9.72 -44.13
N ALA A 538 20.88 -10.96 -43.68
CA ALA A 538 20.71 -11.37 -42.29
C ALA A 538 21.64 -10.59 -41.34
N ASP A 539 22.91 -10.41 -41.71
CA ASP A 539 23.92 -9.67 -40.93
C ASP A 539 23.57 -8.18 -40.78
N LEU A 540 22.79 -7.60 -41.70
CA LEU A 540 22.28 -6.23 -41.61
C LEU A 540 20.92 -6.13 -40.89
N HIS A 541 20.04 -7.11 -41.10
CA HIS A 541 18.73 -7.16 -40.46
C HIS A 541 18.84 -7.37 -38.95
N ALA A 542 19.69 -8.30 -38.49
CA ALA A 542 19.76 -8.68 -37.08
C ALA A 542 20.15 -7.50 -36.15
N PRO A 543 21.15 -6.65 -36.47
CA PRO A 543 21.41 -5.42 -35.71
C PRO A 543 20.23 -4.44 -35.70
N ALA A 544 19.52 -4.26 -36.83
CA ALA A 544 18.37 -3.36 -36.92
C ALA A 544 17.21 -3.84 -36.04
N ALA A 545 16.89 -5.14 -36.09
CA ALA A 545 15.88 -5.76 -35.25
C ALA A 545 16.24 -5.65 -33.75
N ARG A 546 17.49 -5.95 -33.39
CA ARG A 546 17.97 -5.81 -32.00
C ARG A 546 17.86 -4.36 -31.49
N ALA A 547 18.16 -3.37 -32.34
CA ALA A 547 18.07 -1.96 -31.97
C ALA A 547 16.62 -1.51 -31.65
N LEU A 548 15.61 -2.13 -32.26
CA LEU A 548 14.20 -1.86 -31.97
C LEU A 548 13.65 -2.68 -30.78
N GLN A 549 14.33 -3.76 -30.38
CA GLN A 549 13.90 -4.62 -29.27
C GLN A 549 14.58 -4.28 -27.93
N THR A 550 15.79 -3.71 -27.97
CA THR A 550 16.59 -3.45 -26.76
C THR A 550 16.15 -2.14 -26.10
N VAL A 551 15.53 -2.22 -24.93
CA VAL A 551 15.11 -1.06 -24.12
C VAL A 551 16.28 -0.58 -23.24
N PRO A 552 16.57 0.74 -23.17
CA PRO A 552 15.92 1.83 -23.89
C PRO A 552 16.31 1.90 -25.38
N ILE A 553 15.31 2.10 -26.23
CA ILE A 553 15.42 2.16 -27.71
C ILE A 553 15.96 3.53 -28.11
N ASP A 554 17.13 3.56 -28.74
CA ASP A 554 17.64 4.74 -29.43
C ASP A 554 17.06 4.79 -30.85
N LEU A 555 16.03 5.61 -31.04
CA LEU A 555 15.35 5.78 -32.32
C LEU A 555 16.27 6.33 -33.42
N ALA A 556 17.29 7.11 -33.06
CA ALA A 556 18.24 7.64 -34.05
C ALA A 556 19.20 6.54 -34.52
N ALA A 557 19.70 5.71 -33.61
CA ALA A 557 20.50 4.54 -33.97
C ALA A 557 19.68 3.51 -34.76
N ALA A 558 18.48 3.18 -34.30
CA ALA A 558 17.58 2.26 -34.99
C ALA A 558 17.27 2.73 -36.42
N ARG A 559 16.98 4.03 -36.61
CA ARG A 559 16.73 4.61 -37.94
C ARG A 559 17.91 4.41 -38.89
N ARG A 560 19.14 4.61 -38.43
CA ARG A 560 20.34 4.42 -39.28
C ARG A 560 20.50 2.95 -39.69
N LEU A 561 20.28 2.02 -38.77
CA LEU A 561 20.42 0.59 -39.04
C LEU A 561 19.32 0.06 -39.96
N VAL A 562 18.06 0.43 -39.72
CA VAL A 562 16.94 0.08 -40.59
C VAL A 562 17.19 0.63 -41.99
N LYS A 563 17.56 1.91 -42.11
CA LYS A 563 17.86 2.51 -43.42
C LYS A 563 18.96 1.76 -44.17
N ARG A 564 20.07 1.40 -43.50
CA ARG A 564 21.16 0.65 -44.12
C ARG A 564 20.70 -0.71 -44.67
N TYR A 565 19.82 -1.40 -43.93
CA TYR A 565 19.23 -2.65 -44.39
C TYR A 565 18.29 -2.42 -45.58
N THR A 566 17.37 -1.46 -45.50
CA THR A 566 16.41 -1.18 -46.59
C THR A 566 17.12 -0.74 -47.87
N ASP A 567 18.15 0.09 -47.76
CA ASP A 567 18.94 0.57 -48.89
C ASP A 567 19.68 -0.60 -49.58
N GLU A 568 20.23 -1.55 -48.81
CA GLU A 568 20.89 -2.72 -49.38
C GLU A 568 19.90 -3.69 -50.05
N VAL A 569 18.73 -3.90 -49.45
CA VAL A 569 17.67 -4.71 -50.08
C VAL A 569 17.25 -4.11 -51.41
N ASN A 570 16.96 -2.80 -51.45
CA ASN A 570 16.56 -2.12 -52.69
C ASN A 570 17.69 -2.16 -53.73
N ARG A 571 18.93 -1.84 -53.35
CA ARG A 571 20.10 -1.90 -54.24
C ARG A 571 20.25 -3.27 -54.90
N ARG A 572 20.14 -4.36 -54.13
CA ARG A 572 20.30 -5.72 -54.68
C ARG A 572 19.13 -6.13 -55.56
N ILE A 573 17.91 -5.69 -55.25
CA ILE A 573 16.74 -5.94 -56.13
C ILE A 573 16.93 -5.21 -57.46
N ASP A 574 17.48 -3.99 -57.43
CA ASP A 574 17.72 -3.21 -58.64
C ASP A 574 18.89 -3.75 -59.49
N GLU A 575 19.87 -4.41 -58.86
CA GLU A 575 21.04 -5.01 -59.53
C GLU A 575 20.77 -6.40 -60.14
N GLY A 576 19.70 -7.09 -59.74
CA GLY A 576 19.31 -8.42 -60.22
C GLY A 576 19.76 -9.55 -59.31
#